data_AF-A0A5K3FLP7-F1
#
_entry.id   AF-A0A5K3FLP7-F1
#
_cell.length_a   1.000
_cell.length_b   1.000
_cell.length_c   1.000
_cell.angle_alpha   90.00
_cell.angle_beta   90.00
_cell.angle_gamma   90.00
#
_symmetry.space_group_name_H-M   'P 1'
#
loop_
_entity.id
_entity.type
_entity.pdbx_description
1 polymer ?
#
loop_
_entity_poly.entity_id
_entity_poly.type
_entity_poly.pdbx_seq_one_letter_code
_entity_poly.pdbx_strand_id
1 'polypeptide(L)'
;MGGMVEGYFNREELEEVSNNLVTTYRRERPRKPAELPQLIDFFLQRAHRNVHVGLVFSQVGEKFRSRALAFPGLIAGCTIDWFHDWPREALVG
;
A
#
# COMPACT_ATOMS: atom_id res chain seq x y z
N MET A 1 -4.58 -7.17 9.86
CA MET A 1 -3.32 -6.58 9.38
C MET A 1 -3.67 -5.24 8.77
N GLY A 2 -3.19 -4.15 9.37
CA GLY A 2 -3.62 -2.79 9.06
C GLY A 2 -3.16 -2.35 7.67
N GLY A 3 -4.12 -1.88 6.87
CA GLY A 3 -3.88 -1.22 5.58
C GLY A 3 -3.57 0.26 5.67
N MET A 4 -3.56 0.79 6.90
CA MET A 4 -3.40 2.20 7.20
C MET A 4 -2.39 2.34 8.32
N VAL A 5 -1.53 3.36 8.22
CA VAL A 5 -0.67 3.77 9.31
C VAL A 5 -1.54 4.42 10.38
N GLU A 6 -1.48 3.90 11.60
CA GLU A 6 -2.27 4.42 12.71
C GLU A 6 -1.90 5.89 12.98
N GLY A 7 -2.91 6.73 13.14
CA GLY A 7 -2.72 8.18 13.33
C GLY A 7 -2.30 8.96 12.09
N TYR A 8 -2.23 8.34 10.91
CA TYR A 8 -1.89 9.05 9.67
C TYR A 8 -2.96 10.04 9.25
N PHE A 9 -4.24 9.65 9.36
CA PHE A 9 -5.36 10.57 9.19
C PHE A 9 -5.90 10.98 10.54
N ASN A 10 -6.15 12.27 10.70
CA ASN A 10 -6.97 12.79 11.79
C ASN A 10 -8.47 12.56 11.50
N ARG A 11 -9.34 12.86 12.48
CA ARG A 11 -10.78 12.64 12.34
C ARG A 11 -11.41 13.46 11.21
N GLU A 12 -10.98 14.71 11.05
CA GLU A 12 -11.53 15.63 10.04
C GLU A 12 -11.17 15.16 8.62
N GLU A 13 -9.94 14.69 8.41
CA GLU A 13 -9.50 14.12 7.14
C GLU A 13 -10.26 12.83 6.77
N LEU A 14 -10.52 11.96 7.76
CA LEU A 14 -11.31 10.75 7.53
C LEU A 14 -12.78 11.08 7.17
N GLU A 15 -13.36 12.09 7.79
CA GLU A 15 -14.71 12.57 7.47
C GLU A 15 -14.76 13.16 6.05
N GLU A 16 -13.77 13.95 5.66
CA GLU A 16 -13.64 14.50 4.31
C GLU A 16 -13.53 13.40 3.25
N VAL A 17 -12.61 12.45 3.43
CA VAL A 17 -12.44 11.29 2.54
C VAL A 17 -13.76 10.52 2.44
N SER A 18 -14.44 10.30 3.55
CA SER A 18 -15.69 9.54 3.59
C SER A 18 -16.81 10.25 2.83
N ASN A 19 -16.95 11.57 3.00
CA ASN A 19 -17.93 12.39 2.29
C ASN A 19 -17.76 12.32 0.77
N ASN A 20 -16.52 12.35 0.29
CA ASN A 20 -16.19 12.24 -1.13
C ASN A 20 -16.52 10.85 -1.70
N LEU A 21 -16.61 9.81 -0.86
CA LEU A 21 -16.86 8.43 -1.28
C LEU A 21 -18.33 8.02 -1.21
N VAL A 22 -19.21 8.73 -0.48
CA VAL A 22 -20.60 8.33 -0.24
C VAL A 22 -21.35 8.02 -1.53
N THR A 23 -21.28 8.91 -2.52
CA THR A 23 -21.99 8.76 -3.80
C THR A 23 -21.55 7.48 -4.52
N THR A 24 -20.24 7.25 -4.56
CA THR A 24 -19.67 6.07 -5.22
C THR A 24 -19.98 4.79 -4.45
N TYR A 25 -19.89 4.83 -3.12
CA TYR A 25 -20.21 3.71 -2.24
C TYR A 25 -21.67 3.28 -2.40
N ARG A 26 -22.63 4.22 -2.37
CA ARG A 26 -24.06 3.90 -2.55
C ARG A 26 -24.35 3.31 -3.92
N ARG A 27 -23.66 3.77 -4.97
CA ARG A 27 -23.80 3.22 -6.31
C ARG A 27 -23.32 1.77 -6.40
N GLU A 28 -22.21 1.44 -5.76
CA GLU A 28 -21.61 0.09 -5.81
C GLU A 28 -22.18 -0.87 -4.76
N ARG A 29 -22.68 -0.33 -3.64
CA ARG A 29 -23.21 -1.07 -2.49
C ARG A 29 -24.59 -0.50 -2.08
N PRO A 30 -25.61 -0.54 -2.96
CA PRO A 30 -26.89 0.13 -2.73
C PRO A 30 -27.70 -0.39 -1.54
N ARG A 31 -27.39 -1.59 -1.02
CA ARG A 31 -28.09 -2.23 0.09
C ARG A 31 -27.38 -2.11 1.44
N LYS A 32 -26.22 -1.44 1.50
CA LYS A 32 -25.46 -1.29 2.74
C LYS A 32 -25.57 0.14 3.28
N PRO A 33 -25.66 0.33 4.61
CA PRO A 33 -25.58 1.66 5.20
C PRO A 33 -24.24 2.30 4.89
N ALA A 34 -24.28 3.61 4.60
CA ALA A 34 -23.12 4.44 4.30
C ALA A 34 -22.70 5.22 5.56
N GLU A 35 -22.42 4.48 6.63
CA GLU A 35 -21.87 5.02 7.87
C GLU A 35 -20.34 5.11 7.78
N LEU A 36 -19.75 5.93 8.64
CA LEU A 36 -18.31 6.24 8.63
C LEU A 36 -17.42 4.98 8.63
N PRO A 37 -17.64 3.95 9.48
CA PRO A 37 -16.80 2.75 9.49
C PRO A 37 -16.78 2.00 8.15
N GLN A 38 -17.93 1.92 7.47
CA GLN A 38 -18.09 1.21 6.20
C GLN A 38 -17.47 2.00 5.04
N LEU A 39 -17.52 3.33 5.10
CA LEU A 39 -16.87 4.20 4.12
C LEU A 39 -15.35 4.14 4.25
N ILE A 40 -14.83 4.11 5.49
CA ILE A 40 -13.40 3.93 5.75
C ILE A 40 -12.94 2.55 5.28
N ASP A 41 -13.67 1.48 5.61
CA ASP A 41 -13.35 0.13 5.11
C ASP A 41 -13.36 0.08 3.57
N PHE A 42 -14.35 0.71 2.93
CA PHE A 42 -14.42 0.81 1.48
C PHE A 42 -13.24 1.58 0.87
N PHE A 43 -12.84 2.68 1.50
CA PHE A 43 -11.65 3.45 1.12
C PHE A 43 -10.39 2.58 1.19
N LEU A 44 -10.16 1.89 2.31
CA LEU A 44 -8.99 1.06 2.52
C LEU A 44 -8.95 -0.12 1.53
N GLN A 45 -10.08 -0.77 1.28
CA GLN A 45 -10.16 -1.84 0.28
C GLN A 45 -9.79 -1.36 -1.12
N ARG A 46 -10.16 -0.14 -1.48
CA ARG A 46 -9.75 0.47 -2.75
C ARG A 46 -8.27 0.83 -2.76
N ALA A 47 -7.76 1.44 -1.70
CA ALA A 47 -6.35 1.77 -1.58
C ALA A 47 -5.50 0.50 -1.74
N HIS A 48 -5.85 -0.58 -1.05
CA HIS A 48 -5.17 -1.88 -1.18
C HIS A 48 -5.14 -2.46 -2.60
N ARG A 49 -6.17 -2.19 -3.41
CA ARG A 49 -6.25 -2.70 -4.78
C ARG A 49 -5.49 -1.86 -5.79
N ASN A 50 -5.29 -0.57 -5.49
CA ASN A 50 -4.83 0.40 -6.49
C ASN A 50 -3.45 0.98 -6.15
N VAL A 51 -3.00 0.91 -4.89
CA VAL A 51 -1.72 1.45 -4.45
C VAL A 51 -0.69 0.33 -4.42
N HIS A 52 0.32 0.44 -5.28
CA HIS A 52 1.46 -0.47 -5.33
C HIS A 52 2.74 0.32 -5.07
N VAL A 53 3.53 -0.11 -4.09
CA VAL A 53 4.79 0.54 -3.70
C VAL A 53 5.94 -0.37 -4.05
N GLY A 54 6.83 0.09 -4.94
CA GLY A 54 8.10 -0.57 -5.23
C GLY A 54 9.22 0.03 -4.39
N LEU A 55 9.98 -0.82 -3.69
CA LEU A 55 11.13 -0.40 -2.90
C LEU A 55 12.40 -0.97 -3.52
N VAL A 56 13.39 -0.10 -3.74
CA VAL A 56 14.68 -0.48 -4.33
C VAL A 56 15.77 -0.30 -3.28
N PHE A 57 16.50 -1.36 -3.00
CA PHE A 57 17.60 -1.37 -2.07
C PHE A 57 18.87 -1.86 -2.77
N SER A 58 20.01 -1.29 -2.40
CA SER A 58 21.29 -1.93 -2.71
C SER A 58 21.49 -3.12 -1.78
N GLN A 59 21.77 -4.29 -2.36
CA GLN A 59 22.16 -5.48 -1.63
C GLN A 59 23.60 -5.41 -1.07
N VAL A 60 24.35 -4.36 -1.44
CA VAL A 60 25.73 -4.18 -0.99
C VAL A 60 25.75 -3.64 0.45
N GLY A 61 26.38 -4.41 1.34
CA GLY A 61 26.58 -4.06 2.74
C GLY A 61 25.41 -4.43 3.67
N GLU A 62 25.56 -4.11 4.96
CA GLU A 62 24.67 -4.64 6.00
C GLU A 62 23.35 -3.87 6.17
N LYS A 63 23.22 -2.69 5.57
CA LYS A 63 22.07 -1.80 5.78
C LYS A 63 20.73 -2.43 5.41
N PHE A 64 20.68 -3.17 4.29
CA PHE A 64 19.46 -3.86 3.89
C PHE A 64 19.05 -4.91 4.93
N ARG A 65 20.01 -5.72 5.38
CA ARG A 65 19.79 -6.72 6.44
C ARG A 65 19.29 -6.08 7.73
N SER A 66 19.91 -4.99 8.20
CA SER A 66 19.48 -4.29 9.41
C SER A 66 18.05 -3.74 9.27
N ARG A 67 17.68 -3.21 8.10
CA ARG A 67 16.31 -2.73 7.83
C ARG A 67 15.30 -3.86 7.76
N ALA A 68 15.63 -4.97 7.09
CA ALA A 68 14.75 -6.13 7.00
C ALA A 68 14.46 -6.74 8.38
N LEU A 69 15.44 -6.75 9.28
CA LEU A 69 15.26 -7.20 10.66
C LEU A 69 14.44 -6.21 11.49
N ALA A 70 14.66 -4.90 11.33
CA ALA A 70 13.90 -3.88 12.03
C ALA A 70 12.44 -3.78 11.56
N PHE A 71 12.18 -4.11 10.29
CA PHE A 71 10.87 -4.01 9.65
C PHE A 71 10.51 -5.30 8.91
N PRO A 72 10.03 -6.34 9.62
CA PRO A 72 9.72 -7.65 9.01
C PRO A 72 8.72 -7.59 7.85
N GLY A 73 7.85 -6.55 7.83
CA GLY A 73 6.91 -6.30 6.74
C GLY A 73 7.59 -6.05 5.37
N LEU A 74 8.86 -5.62 5.34
CA LEU A 74 9.62 -5.46 4.09
C LEU A 74 9.87 -6.79 3.37
N ILE A 75 9.88 -7.91 4.10
CA ILE A 75 10.12 -9.25 3.55
C ILE A 75 8.82 -10.03 3.46
N ALA A 76 7.99 -9.99 4.51
CA ALA A 76 6.74 -10.75 4.55
C ALA A 76 5.61 -10.12 3.71
N GLY A 77 5.64 -8.80 3.48
CA GLY A 77 4.60 -8.05 2.77
C GLY A 77 4.96 -7.67 1.34
N CYS A 78 6.13 -8.06 0.84
CA CYS A 78 6.62 -7.69 -0.48
C CYS A 78 7.10 -8.93 -1.26
N THR A 79 7.04 -8.85 -2.59
CA THR A 79 7.74 -9.78 -3.47
C THR A 79 9.17 -9.29 -3.67
N ILE A 80 10.15 -10.16 -3.46
CA ILE A 80 11.56 -9.82 -3.67
C ILE A 80 11.94 -10.16 -5.10
N ASP A 81 12.46 -9.17 -5.81
CA ASP A 81 13.05 -9.30 -7.14
C ASP A 81 14.54 -8.94 -7.08
N TRP A 82 15.39 -9.84 -7.59
CA TRP A 82 16.85 -9.70 -7.52
C TRP A 82 17.40 -9.22 -8.85
N PHE A 83 17.91 -7.99 -8.86
CA PHE A 83 18.58 -7.41 -10.02
C PHE A 83 20.02 -7.90 -10.10
N HIS A 84 20.31 -8.62 -11.17
CA HIS A 84 21.66 -9.05 -11.52
C HIS A 84 22.25 -8.09 -12.55
N ASP A 85 23.55 -8.19 -12.78
CA ASP A 85 24.22 -7.45 -13.85
C ASP A 85 23.53 -7.70 -15.19
N TRP A 86 23.52 -6.67 -16.04
CA TRP A 86 22.93 -6.79 -17.36
C TRP A 86 23.64 -7.89 -18.16
N PRO A 87 22.89 -8.77 -18.85
CA PRO A 87 23.48 -9.79 -19.71
C PRO A 87 24.24 -9.12 -20.87
N ARG A 88 25.32 -9.74 -21.36
CA ARG A 88 26.15 -9.15 -22.43
C ARG A 88 25.32 -8.86 -23.68
N GLU A 89 24.33 -9.69 -23.96
CA GLU A 89 23.39 -9.58 -25.06
C GLU A 89 22.61 -8.26 -25.02
N ALA A 90 22.33 -7.73 -23.83
CA ALA A 90 21.64 -6.45 -23.68
C ALA A 90 22.53 -5.23 -23.94
N LEU A 91 23.85 -5.42 -24.08
CA LEU A 91 24.81 -4.37 -24.47
C LEU A 91 25.05 -4.29 -25.99
N VAL A 92 24.69 -5.34 -26.74
CA VAL A 92 24.93 -5.43 -28.20
C VAL A 92 23.68 -5.06 -29.01
N GLY A 93 22.75 -4.31 -28.39
CA GLY A 93 21.53 -3.81 -29.02
C GLY A 93 21.77 -2.77 -30.11
#